data_AF-A0A2D5B627-F1
#
_entry.id   AF-A0A2D5B627-F1
#
_cell.length_a   1.000
_cell.length_b   1.000
_cell.length_c   1.000
_cell.angle_alpha   90.00
_cell.angle_beta   90.00
_cell.angle_gamma   90.00
#
_symmetry.space_group_name_H-M   'P 1'
#
loop_
_entity.id
_entity.type
_entity.pdbx_description
1 polymer ?
#
loop_
_entity_poly.entity_id
_entity_poly.type
_entity_poly.pdbx_seq_one_letter_code
_entity_poly.pdbx_strand_id
1 'polypeptide(L)'
;MVGVVIGPFLVMAIWASQTNGNAHWPSAIDIVLGIPLGLLLGYAVGLGMQRQRLKMQRWANARGWTYARHGKSALHSKVSHAEELKHFSTYWKLGIKSSFMTRRVDGRGACIHLATHANEKRKNTKNSFNNDQPKCRTFLIFDGGTECGHVVIHPHHMTDAIDLPGGMQSIKFELNEFNKQWTVKGTDPKSAYDRISQKTIDYLMQHGTDYAIEFKGGLVVVSSSAANYRSFPTLMGYATGLTRVIADDLLPLFEFLEHEHATEASKDTRAENT
;
A
#
# COMPACT_ATOMS: atom_id res chain seq x y z
N MET A 1 18.74 -19.10 -1.53
CA MET A 1 19.14 -20.09 -0.51
C MET A 1 18.01 -20.44 0.46
N VAL A 2 17.32 -19.48 1.09
CA VAL A 2 16.27 -19.78 2.10
C VAL A 2 15.19 -20.78 1.61
N GLY A 3 14.76 -20.72 0.34
CA GLY A 3 13.75 -21.64 -0.20
C GLY A 3 14.20 -23.10 -0.38
N VAL A 4 15.50 -23.34 -0.58
CA VAL A 4 16.08 -24.70 -0.73
C VAL A 4 16.08 -25.43 0.61
N VAL A 5 16.24 -24.69 1.71
CA VAL A 5 16.25 -25.26 3.06
C VAL A 5 14.84 -25.47 3.59
N ILE A 6 13.90 -24.54 3.34
CA ILE A 6 12.56 -24.60 3.94
C ILE A 6 11.61 -25.57 3.21
N GLY A 7 11.79 -25.76 1.89
CA GLY A 7 10.89 -26.58 1.06
C GLY A 7 10.64 -28.00 1.61
N PRO A 8 11.69 -28.79 1.91
CA PRO A 8 11.53 -30.15 2.45
C PRO A 8 10.79 -30.20 3.80
N PHE A 9 11.05 -29.23 4.70
CA PHE A 9 10.40 -29.17 6.00
C PHE A 9 8.90 -28.82 5.90
N LEU A 10 8.53 -27.95 4.96
CA LEU A 10 7.13 -27.56 4.75
C LEU A 10 6.30 -28.73 4.22
N VAL A 11 6.85 -29.52 3.29
CA VAL A 11 6.22 -30.75 2.78
C VAL A 11 6.05 -31.76 3.91
N MET A 12 7.09 -32.00 4.72
CA MET A 12 7.00 -32.92 5.87
C MET A 12 5.99 -32.44 6.92
N ALA A 13 5.89 -31.14 7.18
CA ALA A 13 4.92 -30.59 8.13
C ALA A 13 3.46 -30.72 7.66
N ILE A 14 3.20 -30.48 6.36
CA ILE A 14 1.88 -30.68 5.77
C ILE A 14 1.48 -32.16 5.87
N TRP A 15 2.42 -33.06 5.57
CA TRP A 15 2.19 -34.50 5.61
C TRP A 15 1.90 -34.99 7.04
N ALA A 16 2.73 -34.57 8.01
CA ALA A 16 2.54 -34.88 9.43
C ALA A 16 1.20 -34.35 9.99
N SER A 17 0.65 -33.27 9.41
CA SER A 17 -0.64 -32.72 9.83
C SER A 17 -1.85 -33.50 9.30
N GLN A 18 -1.68 -34.30 8.24
CA GLN A 18 -2.76 -35.12 7.66
C GLN A 18 -2.82 -36.52 8.27
N THR A 19 -1.71 -37.03 8.80
CA THR A 19 -1.64 -38.33 9.47
C THR A 19 -2.11 -38.24 10.92
N ASN A 20 -3.39 -37.96 11.14
CA ASN A 20 -4.01 -38.04 12.47
C ASN A 20 -4.25 -39.52 12.83
N GLY A 21 -3.29 -40.15 13.52
CA GLY A 21 -3.64 -41.26 14.43
C GLY A 21 -2.72 -42.47 14.49
N ASN A 22 -1.86 -42.75 13.50
CA ASN A 22 -0.93 -43.88 13.56
C ASN A 22 0.48 -43.39 13.23
N ALA A 23 1.43 -43.57 14.14
CA ALA A 23 2.82 -43.17 13.95
C ALA A 23 3.53 -44.15 13.01
N HIS A 24 3.25 -44.07 11.71
CA HIS A 24 4.07 -44.73 10.70
C HIS A 24 5.30 -43.87 10.45
N TRP A 25 6.49 -44.46 10.61
CA TRP A 25 7.71 -43.85 10.11
C TRP A 25 7.55 -43.57 8.61
N PRO A 26 7.99 -42.41 8.10
CA PRO A 26 7.96 -42.14 6.67
C PRO A 26 8.69 -43.25 5.94
N SER A 27 8.03 -43.85 4.95
CA SER A 27 8.66 -44.90 4.16
C SER A 27 9.87 -44.30 3.42
N ALA A 28 10.88 -45.12 3.10
CA ALA A 28 12.02 -44.64 2.31
C ALA A 28 11.59 -43.98 0.98
N ILE A 29 10.44 -44.40 0.43
CA ILE A 29 9.82 -43.84 -0.77
C ILE A 29 9.40 -42.37 -0.54
N ASP A 30 8.85 -42.04 0.63
CA ASP A 30 8.41 -40.68 0.97
C ASP A 30 9.60 -39.71 1.04
N ILE A 31 10.74 -40.18 1.53
CA ILE A 31 11.98 -39.39 1.59
C ILE A 31 12.54 -39.17 0.18
N VAL A 32 12.60 -40.23 -0.62
CA VAL A 32 13.15 -40.21 -1.98
C VAL A 32 12.31 -39.32 -2.91
N LEU A 33 10.99 -39.32 -2.78
CA LEU A 33 10.09 -38.50 -3.62
C LEU A 33 9.83 -37.11 -3.04
N GLY A 34 9.72 -36.99 -1.72
CA GLY A 34 9.36 -35.74 -1.04
C GLY A 34 10.44 -34.67 -1.12
N ILE A 35 11.72 -35.05 -1.00
CA ILE A 35 12.83 -34.08 -1.04
C ILE A 35 12.96 -33.43 -2.43
N PRO A 36 13.06 -34.17 -3.56
CA PRO A 36 13.17 -33.55 -4.88
C PRO A 36 11.96 -32.68 -5.21
N LEU A 37 10.74 -33.13 -4.86
CA LEU A 37 9.53 -32.37 -5.10
C LEU A 37 9.49 -31.07 -4.28
N GLY A 38 9.86 -31.12 -3.00
CA GLY A 38 9.95 -29.96 -2.13
C GLY A 38 11.00 -28.95 -2.60
N LEU A 39 12.16 -29.42 -3.07
CA LEU A 39 13.21 -28.58 -3.66
C LEU A 39 12.73 -27.90 -4.95
N LEU A 40 12.07 -28.63 -5.84
CA LEU A 40 11.54 -28.11 -7.10
C LEU A 40 10.46 -27.06 -6.86
N LEU A 41 9.51 -27.32 -5.96
CA LEU A 41 8.47 -26.36 -5.57
C LEU A 41 9.07 -25.12 -4.90
N GLY A 42 10.00 -25.31 -3.95
CA GLY A 42 10.69 -24.21 -3.27
C GLY A 42 11.48 -23.33 -4.24
N TYR A 43 12.14 -23.94 -5.23
CA TYR A 43 12.84 -23.22 -6.29
C TYR A 43 11.88 -22.42 -7.17
N ALA A 44 10.78 -23.03 -7.63
CA ALA A 44 9.79 -22.36 -8.49
C ALA A 44 9.15 -21.15 -7.79
N VAL A 45 8.75 -21.31 -6.52
CA VAL A 45 8.22 -20.21 -5.69
C VAL A 45 9.26 -19.10 -5.51
N GLY A 46 10.51 -19.48 -5.18
CA GLY A 46 11.62 -18.53 -5.04
C GLY A 46 11.88 -17.73 -6.33
N LEU A 47 11.87 -18.40 -7.48
CA LEU A 47 12.03 -17.78 -8.80
C LEU A 47 10.88 -16.80 -9.10
N GLY A 48 9.64 -17.18 -8.78
CA GLY A 48 8.46 -16.32 -8.92
C GLY A 48 8.60 -15.01 -8.13
N MET A 49 8.99 -15.11 -6.85
CA MET A 49 9.21 -13.94 -5.99
C MET A 49 10.37 -13.06 -6.48
N GLN A 50 11.46 -13.67 -6.96
CA GLN A 50 12.59 -12.92 -7.55
C GLN A 50 12.18 -12.19 -8.82
N ARG A 51 11.41 -12.83 -9.72
CA ARG A 51 10.90 -12.20 -10.94
C ARG A 51 9.99 -11.02 -10.61
N GLN A 52 9.10 -11.15 -9.63
CA GLN A 52 8.25 -10.04 -9.19
C GLN A 52 9.08 -8.87 -8.63
N ARG A 53 10.11 -9.18 -7.83
CA ARG A 53 11.04 -8.16 -7.32
C ARG A 53 11.80 -7.44 -8.43
N LEU A 54 12.31 -8.17 -9.42
CA LEU A 54 13.01 -7.57 -10.57
C LEU A 54 12.05 -6.69 -11.40
N LYS A 55 10.80 -7.10 -11.57
CA LYS A 55 9.78 -6.26 -12.24
C LYS A 55 9.56 -4.95 -11.49
N MET A 56 9.41 -5.00 -10.16
CA MET A 56 9.25 -3.83 -9.32
C MET A 56 10.48 -2.91 -9.34
N GLN A 57 11.68 -3.48 -9.27
CA GLN A 57 12.93 -2.72 -9.36
C GLN A 57 13.09 -2.06 -10.73
N ARG A 58 12.79 -2.77 -11.82
CA ARG A 58 12.80 -2.21 -13.19
C ARG A 58 11.78 -1.10 -13.34
N TRP A 59 10.57 -1.30 -12.83
CA TRP A 59 9.51 -0.29 -12.84
C TRP A 59 9.97 0.97 -12.10
N ALA A 60 10.56 0.81 -10.92
CA ALA A 60 11.05 1.92 -10.11
C ALA A 60 12.16 2.68 -10.83
N ASN A 61 13.21 1.97 -11.28
CA ASN A 61 14.35 2.56 -11.97
C ASN A 61 13.93 3.30 -13.25
N ALA A 62 12.99 2.72 -14.02
CA ALA A 62 12.50 3.33 -15.26
C ALA A 62 11.74 4.65 -15.04
N ARG A 63 11.32 4.95 -13.80
CA ARG A 63 10.52 6.13 -13.42
C ARG A 63 11.25 7.05 -12.45
N GLY A 64 12.56 6.85 -12.25
CA GLY A 64 13.34 7.63 -11.29
C GLY A 64 13.00 7.36 -9.83
N TRP A 65 12.39 6.22 -9.52
CA TRP A 65 12.16 5.76 -8.15
C TRP A 65 13.27 4.80 -7.71
N THR A 66 13.58 4.82 -6.41
CA THR A 66 14.53 3.90 -5.78
C THR A 66 13.78 2.76 -5.10
N TYR A 67 14.04 1.51 -5.50
CA TYR A 67 13.44 0.33 -4.87
C TYR A 67 14.24 -0.15 -3.64
N ALA A 68 13.54 -0.41 -2.54
CA ALA A 68 14.06 -1.03 -1.33
C ALA A 68 13.14 -2.15 -0.83
N ARG A 69 13.71 -3.34 -0.59
CA ARG A 69 12.92 -4.50 -0.10
C ARG A 69 12.39 -4.27 1.32
N HIS A 70 13.28 -3.82 2.21
CA HIS A 70 12.99 -3.43 3.58
C HIS A 70 13.29 -1.94 3.67
N GLY A 71 12.24 -1.14 3.77
CA GLY A 71 12.34 0.28 3.48
C GLY A 71 11.87 1.17 4.61
N LYS A 72 11.80 0.69 5.86
CA LYS A 72 11.56 1.62 6.97
C LYS A 72 12.64 2.70 7.00
N SER A 73 13.92 2.32 6.94
CA SER A 73 15.02 3.28 6.81
C SER A 73 14.94 4.12 5.53
N ALA A 74 14.59 3.52 4.39
CA ALA A 74 14.44 4.23 3.12
C ALA A 74 13.34 5.31 3.21
N LEU A 75 12.19 4.98 3.79
CA LEU A 75 11.08 5.89 4.06
C LEU A 75 11.54 7.05 4.94
N HIS A 76 12.12 6.76 6.11
CA HIS A 76 12.64 7.80 7.01
C HIS A 76 13.75 8.67 6.39
N SER A 77 14.52 8.14 5.43
CA SER A 77 15.58 8.90 4.77
C SER A 77 15.09 9.83 3.66
N LYS A 78 13.86 9.63 3.17
CA LYS A 78 13.35 10.35 1.98
C LYS A 78 12.14 11.22 2.28
N VAL A 79 11.27 10.78 3.18
CA VAL A 79 10.02 11.44 3.57
C VAL A 79 10.24 12.15 4.91
N SER A 80 9.94 13.43 4.93
CA SER A 80 10.03 14.29 6.11
C SER A 80 8.96 13.87 7.12
N HIS A 81 9.20 14.01 8.41
CA HIS A 81 8.22 13.64 9.45
C HIS A 81 7.75 12.18 9.44
N ALA A 82 8.51 11.26 8.82
CA ALA A 82 8.12 9.84 8.71
C ALA A 82 7.87 9.15 10.07
N GLU A 83 8.35 9.71 11.18
CA GLU A 83 8.03 9.29 12.54
C GLU A 83 6.55 9.47 12.91
N GLU A 84 5.84 10.41 12.29
CA GLU A 84 4.42 10.65 12.54
C GLU A 84 3.55 9.50 12.04
N LEU A 85 4.05 8.71 11.08
CA LEU A 85 3.34 7.55 10.53
C LEU A 85 2.92 6.53 11.59
N LYS A 86 3.57 6.49 12.76
CA LYS A 86 3.14 5.66 13.90
C LYS A 86 1.76 6.06 14.45
N HIS A 87 1.29 7.26 14.14
CA HIS A 87 0.02 7.83 14.57
C HIS A 87 -1.03 7.92 13.46
N PHE A 88 -0.73 7.37 12.28
CA PHE A 88 -1.68 7.25 11.18
C PHE A 88 -2.56 6.03 11.40
N SER A 89 -3.86 6.28 11.46
CA SER A 89 -4.89 5.27 11.69
C SER A 89 -4.93 4.23 10.56
N THR A 90 -4.74 4.67 9.32
CA THR A 90 -4.81 3.82 8.13
C THR A 90 -3.52 3.03 7.88
N TYR A 91 -2.37 3.55 8.32
CA TYR A 91 -1.05 3.01 8.00
C TYR A 91 -0.46 2.10 9.08
N TRP A 92 -0.63 2.43 10.35
CA TRP A 92 0.09 1.72 11.43
C TRP A 92 -0.42 0.28 11.62
N LYS A 93 -1.73 0.06 11.45
CA LYS A 93 -2.40 -1.23 11.74
C LYS A 93 -2.12 -2.33 10.72
N LEU A 94 -1.48 -2.02 9.61
CA LEU A 94 -1.14 -3.02 8.59
C LEU A 94 0.24 -3.60 8.85
N GLY A 95 0.26 -4.93 8.98
CA GLY A 95 1.40 -5.66 9.52
C GLY A 95 2.65 -5.65 8.65
N ILE A 96 2.62 -6.31 7.47
CA ILE A 96 3.84 -6.54 6.69
C ILE A 96 3.95 -5.49 5.58
N LYS A 97 4.90 -4.58 5.76
CA LYS A 97 5.25 -3.56 4.78
C LYS A 97 6.46 -4.03 3.99
N SER A 98 6.33 -4.08 2.68
CA SER A 98 7.40 -4.56 1.80
C SER A 98 7.44 -3.78 0.49
N SER A 99 8.58 -3.88 -0.21
CA SER A 99 8.72 -3.33 -1.57
C SER A 99 8.44 -1.83 -1.62
N PHE A 100 9.25 -1.10 -0.87
CA PHE A 100 9.21 0.35 -0.82
C PHE A 100 9.84 0.92 -2.08
N MET A 101 9.21 1.93 -2.64
CA MET A 101 9.76 2.71 -3.74
C MET A 101 9.72 4.16 -3.30
N THR A 102 10.88 4.80 -3.27
CA THR A 102 11.00 6.17 -2.79
C THR A 102 11.51 7.09 -3.88
N ARG A 103 11.07 8.33 -3.88
CA ARG A 103 11.52 9.38 -4.80
C ARG A 103 11.54 10.72 -4.06
N ARG A 104 12.32 11.67 -4.57
CA ARG A 104 12.16 13.09 -4.23
C ARG A 104 11.71 13.85 -5.48
N VAL A 105 10.76 14.76 -5.30
CA VAL A 105 10.24 15.66 -6.32
C VAL A 105 10.26 17.06 -5.71
N ASP A 106 10.98 17.99 -6.32
CA ASP A 106 11.12 19.38 -5.86
C ASP A 106 11.48 19.51 -4.37
N GLY A 107 12.46 18.70 -3.94
CA GLY A 107 12.91 18.69 -2.55
C GLY A 107 11.97 18.00 -1.57
N ARG A 108 10.78 17.52 -1.99
CA ARG A 108 9.83 16.78 -1.15
C ARG A 108 9.93 15.27 -1.36
N GLY A 109 9.80 14.51 -0.28
CA GLY A 109 9.83 13.06 -0.28
C GLY A 109 8.50 12.43 -0.69
N ALA A 110 8.59 11.32 -1.41
CA ALA A 110 7.47 10.40 -1.63
C ALA A 110 7.91 8.95 -1.48
N CYS A 111 7.00 8.12 -1.01
CA CYS A 111 7.17 6.69 -0.85
C CYS A 111 5.88 5.94 -1.22
N ILE A 112 5.97 5.01 -2.16
CA ILE A 112 4.89 4.05 -2.46
C ILE A 112 5.31 2.65 -2.04
N HIS A 113 4.41 1.89 -1.43
CA HIS A 113 4.68 0.50 -1.05
C HIS A 113 3.41 -0.33 -0.90
N LEU A 114 3.60 -1.65 -0.87
CA LEU A 114 2.55 -2.63 -0.62
C LEU A 114 2.56 -3.02 0.86
N ALA A 115 1.40 -2.94 1.49
CA ALA A 115 1.18 -3.46 2.83
C ALA A 115 0.20 -4.64 2.78
N THR A 116 0.56 -5.73 3.44
CA THR A 116 -0.36 -6.85 3.66
C THR A 116 -0.71 -6.91 5.12
N HIS A 117 -1.97 -7.18 5.44
CA HIS A 117 -2.35 -7.46 6.82
C HIS A 117 -1.53 -8.64 7.33
N ALA A 118 -0.71 -8.43 8.37
CA ALA A 118 -0.29 -9.55 9.17
C ALA A 118 -1.58 -10.09 9.81
N ASN A 119 -1.86 -11.38 9.63
CA ASN A 119 -2.93 -12.06 10.37
C ASN A 119 -2.56 -12.05 11.85
N GLU A 120 -2.82 -10.94 12.54
CA GLU A 120 -2.24 -10.68 13.86
C GLU A 120 -2.80 -11.59 14.95
N LYS A 121 -3.92 -12.30 14.72
CA LYS A 121 -4.50 -13.21 15.74
C LYS A 121 -5.12 -14.48 15.19
N ARG A 122 -4.40 -15.24 14.36
CA ARG A 122 -4.78 -16.65 14.06
C ARG A 122 -4.38 -17.64 15.18
N LYS A 123 -4.21 -17.17 16.42
CA LYS A 123 -3.73 -18.02 17.53
C LYS A 123 -4.82 -18.76 18.31
N ASN A 124 -6.12 -18.41 18.22
CA ASN A 124 -7.14 -19.08 19.06
C ASN A 124 -8.47 -19.47 18.41
N THR A 125 -8.77 -19.09 17.17
CA THR A 125 -10.07 -19.43 16.55
C THR A 125 -9.94 -20.69 15.70
N LYS A 126 -10.02 -21.87 16.33
CA LYS A 126 -9.85 -23.18 15.65
C LYS A 126 -10.93 -23.50 14.59
N ASN A 127 -12.02 -22.75 14.49
CA ASN A 127 -13.17 -23.13 13.66
C ASN A 127 -13.65 -22.08 12.65
N SER A 128 -12.92 -20.97 12.41
CA SER A 128 -13.33 -20.02 11.37
C SER A 128 -12.61 -20.30 10.06
N PHE A 129 -13.20 -21.18 9.24
CA PHE A 129 -12.86 -21.38 7.83
C PHE A 129 -13.45 -20.28 6.91
N ASN A 130 -13.88 -19.15 7.46
CA ASN A 130 -14.35 -18.06 6.63
C ASN A 130 -13.18 -17.53 5.78
N ASN A 131 -13.46 -17.41 4.48
CA ASN A 131 -12.59 -16.98 3.38
C ASN A 131 -12.20 -15.50 3.50
N ASP A 132 -11.77 -15.03 4.66
CA ASP A 132 -11.22 -13.70 4.83
C ASP A 132 -9.85 -13.66 4.14
N GLN A 133 -9.87 -13.33 2.85
CA GLN A 133 -8.65 -13.10 2.11
C GLN A 133 -7.85 -11.99 2.80
N PRO A 134 -6.51 -12.14 2.91
CA PRO A 134 -5.68 -11.13 3.53
C PRO A 134 -5.89 -9.80 2.81
N LYS A 135 -6.45 -8.81 3.52
CA LYS A 135 -6.66 -7.46 2.99
C LYS A 135 -5.27 -6.88 2.71
N CYS A 136 -4.97 -6.69 1.44
CA CYS A 136 -3.74 -6.07 0.98
C CYS A 136 -4.08 -4.65 0.52
N ARG A 137 -3.18 -3.70 0.73
CA ARG A 137 -3.37 -2.29 0.36
C ARG A 137 -2.09 -1.69 -0.18
N THR A 138 -2.24 -0.75 -1.10
CA THR A 138 -1.12 0.09 -1.55
C THR A 138 -1.18 1.42 -0.82
N PHE A 139 -0.03 1.92 -0.39
CA PHE A 139 0.11 3.23 0.25
C PHE A 139 1.04 4.10 -0.56
N LEU A 140 0.60 5.32 -0.83
CA LEU A 140 1.42 6.43 -1.28
C LEU A 140 1.50 7.44 -0.15
N ILE A 141 2.72 7.73 0.30
CA ILE A 141 3.05 8.63 1.40
C ILE A 141 3.90 9.73 0.81
N PHE A 142 3.61 11.00 1.09
CA PHE A 142 4.43 12.10 0.60
C PHE A 142 4.37 13.32 1.53
N ASP A 143 5.39 14.16 1.41
CA ASP A 143 5.49 15.41 2.15
C ASP A 143 4.45 16.41 1.62
N GLY A 144 3.54 16.85 2.49
CA GLY A 144 2.48 17.80 2.17
C GLY A 144 2.97 19.24 2.04
N GLY A 145 4.20 19.55 2.45
CA GLY A 145 4.81 20.88 2.33
C GLY A 145 4.37 21.88 3.39
N THR A 146 3.18 21.71 3.97
CA THR A 146 2.65 22.52 5.08
C THR A 146 2.13 21.64 6.20
N GLU A 147 2.14 22.17 7.42
CA GLU A 147 1.54 21.46 8.56
C GLU A 147 0.01 21.41 8.43
N CYS A 148 -0.56 20.27 8.81
CA CYS A 148 -1.97 19.98 8.75
C CYS A 148 -2.48 19.34 10.04
N GLY A 149 -3.71 19.71 10.42
CA GLY A 149 -4.44 18.97 11.44
C GLY A 149 -4.69 17.52 11.02
N HIS A 150 -5.02 16.66 11.98
CA HIS A 150 -5.28 15.25 11.68
C HIS A 150 -6.67 15.08 11.07
N VAL A 151 -6.74 14.81 9.77
CA VAL A 151 -7.99 14.61 9.01
C VAL A 151 -7.92 13.28 8.27
N VAL A 152 -9.00 12.48 8.35
CA VAL A 152 -9.15 11.22 7.62
C VAL A 152 -10.40 11.31 6.76
N ILE A 153 -10.25 11.00 5.48
CA ILE A 153 -11.30 10.96 4.47
C ILE A 153 -11.33 9.55 3.91
N HIS A 154 -12.48 8.88 4.01
CA HIS A 154 -12.64 7.56 3.41
C HIS A 154 -14.11 7.30 3.05
N PRO A 155 -14.37 6.43 2.07
CA PRO A 155 -15.73 6.02 1.77
C PRO A 155 -16.34 5.18 2.90
N HIS A 156 -17.66 5.20 3.02
CA HIS A 156 -18.37 4.50 4.10
C HIS A 156 -18.08 3.00 4.13
N HIS A 157 -17.97 2.34 2.98
CA HIS A 157 -17.71 0.90 2.97
C HIS A 157 -16.31 0.52 3.48
N MET A 158 -15.40 1.49 3.70
CA MET A 158 -14.08 1.26 4.29
C MET A 158 -14.05 1.39 5.82
N THR A 159 -15.17 1.76 6.47
CA THR A 159 -15.25 2.01 7.93
C THR A 159 -14.76 0.82 8.76
N ASP A 160 -15.11 -0.40 8.37
CA ASP A 160 -14.76 -1.61 9.14
C ASP A 160 -13.25 -1.89 9.16
N ALA A 161 -12.50 -1.25 8.26
CA ALA A 161 -11.06 -1.42 8.16
C ALA A 161 -10.26 -0.28 8.80
N ILE A 162 -10.91 0.80 9.24
CA ILE A 162 -10.24 1.98 9.79
C ILE A 162 -10.75 2.23 11.20
N ASP A 163 -10.08 1.62 12.17
CA ASP A 163 -10.31 1.92 13.57
C ASP A 163 -9.60 3.25 13.90
N LEU A 164 -10.39 4.31 14.04
CA LEU A 164 -9.93 5.68 14.18
C LEU A 164 -9.57 5.98 15.64
N PRO A 165 -8.50 6.77 15.89
CA PRO A 165 -8.11 7.12 17.25
C PRO A 165 -9.25 7.84 17.99
N GLY A 166 -9.38 7.54 19.28
CA GLY A 166 -10.30 8.27 20.16
C GLY A 166 -10.03 9.77 20.10
N GLY A 167 -11.08 10.57 19.93
CA GLY A 167 -11.01 12.03 19.83
C GLY A 167 -11.24 12.60 18.43
N MET A 168 -11.28 11.77 17.39
CA MET A 168 -11.73 12.24 16.07
C MET A 168 -13.25 12.36 16.02
N GLN A 169 -13.75 13.53 15.64
CA GLN A 169 -15.17 13.76 15.43
C GLN A 169 -15.53 13.63 13.96
N SER A 170 -16.76 13.19 13.70
CA SER A 170 -17.31 13.16 12.34
C SER A 170 -17.63 14.59 11.91
N ILE A 171 -17.18 14.97 10.72
CA ILE A 171 -17.38 16.31 10.16
C ILE A 171 -18.31 16.17 8.96
N LYS A 172 -19.38 16.97 8.94
CA LYS A 172 -20.37 16.97 7.86
C LYS A 172 -20.21 18.20 6.98
N PHE A 173 -20.37 17.99 5.68
CA PHE A 173 -20.37 19.05 4.68
C PHE A 173 -21.80 19.40 4.26
N GLU A 174 -21.99 20.49 3.53
CA GLU A 174 -23.32 20.91 3.09
C GLU A 174 -23.93 19.94 2.05
N LEU A 175 -23.09 19.30 1.24
CA LEU A 175 -23.53 18.35 0.22
C LEU A 175 -23.91 17.00 0.84
N ASN A 176 -25.21 16.72 0.92
CA ASN A 176 -25.73 15.48 1.51
C ASN A 176 -25.29 14.22 0.76
N GLU A 177 -25.18 14.28 -0.57
CA GLU A 177 -24.70 13.18 -1.42
C GLU A 177 -23.28 12.78 -1.05
N PHE A 178 -22.41 13.76 -0.79
CA PHE A 178 -21.04 13.52 -0.32
C PHE A 178 -21.04 12.83 1.04
N ASN A 179 -21.79 13.34 2.02
CA ASN A 179 -21.87 12.74 3.36
C ASN A 179 -22.46 11.31 3.35
N LYS A 180 -23.23 10.93 2.33
CA LYS A 180 -23.76 9.57 2.15
C LYS A 180 -22.74 8.58 1.58
N GLN A 181 -21.73 9.06 0.85
CA GLN A 181 -20.71 8.21 0.22
C GLN A 181 -19.38 8.22 0.98
N TRP A 182 -19.06 9.36 1.61
CA TRP A 182 -17.82 9.63 2.29
C TRP A 182 -18.03 9.91 3.77
N THR A 183 -17.08 9.46 4.57
CA THR A 183 -16.89 9.84 5.96
C THR A 183 -15.64 10.73 6.03
N VAL A 184 -15.80 11.89 6.66
CA VAL A 184 -14.69 12.75 7.04
C VAL A 184 -14.63 12.79 8.55
N LYS A 185 -13.48 12.46 9.13
CA LYS A 185 -13.22 12.65 10.56
C LYS A 185 -11.98 13.48 10.77
N GLY A 186 -11.96 14.27 11.83
CA GLY A 186 -10.78 15.06 12.17
C GLY A 186 -10.71 15.39 13.64
N THR A 187 -9.53 15.79 14.09
CA THR A 187 -9.33 16.37 15.44
C THR A 187 -9.82 17.81 15.51
N ASP A 188 -9.82 18.51 14.37
CA ASP A 188 -10.26 19.90 14.23
C ASP A 188 -11.11 20.04 12.95
N PRO A 189 -12.38 20.49 13.04
CA PRO A 189 -13.24 20.70 11.87
C PRO A 189 -12.68 21.75 10.92
N LYS A 190 -12.03 22.79 11.44
CA LYS A 190 -11.47 23.87 10.61
C LYS A 190 -10.43 23.31 9.64
N SER A 191 -9.50 22.51 10.14
CA SER A 191 -8.49 21.82 9.33
C SER A 191 -9.07 20.99 8.17
N ALA A 192 -10.27 20.43 8.34
CA ALA A 192 -10.98 19.69 7.29
C ALA A 192 -11.67 20.62 6.29
N TYR A 193 -12.36 21.66 6.76
CA TYR A 193 -13.01 22.65 5.88
C TYR A 193 -12.00 23.40 5.01
N ASP A 194 -10.82 23.71 5.54
CA ASP A 194 -9.76 24.37 4.79
C ASP A 194 -9.33 23.51 3.58
N ARG A 195 -9.26 22.18 3.75
CA ARG A 195 -8.76 21.25 2.71
C ARG A 195 -9.84 20.72 1.78
N ILE A 196 -11.07 20.62 2.25
CA ILE A 196 -12.18 19.99 1.51
C ILE A 196 -13.08 21.09 0.97
N SER A 197 -12.60 21.71 -0.12
CA SER A 197 -13.38 22.65 -0.92
C SER A 197 -14.42 21.94 -1.79
N GLN A 198 -15.34 22.68 -2.42
CA GLN A 198 -16.28 22.11 -3.39
C GLN A 198 -15.56 21.35 -4.52
N LYS A 199 -14.45 21.89 -5.04
CA LYS A 199 -13.63 21.22 -6.07
C LYS A 199 -13.07 19.88 -5.58
N THR A 200 -12.68 19.81 -4.31
CA THR A 200 -12.20 18.57 -3.69
C THR A 200 -13.34 17.57 -3.56
N ILE A 201 -14.52 17.99 -3.13
CA ILE A 201 -15.71 17.14 -3.07
C ILE A 201 -16.04 16.58 -4.45
N ASP A 202 -16.10 17.42 -5.48
CA ASP A 202 -16.41 16.99 -6.84
C ASP A 202 -15.38 15.96 -7.35
N TYR A 203 -14.09 16.20 -7.08
CA TYR A 203 -13.01 15.27 -7.41
C TYR A 203 -13.18 13.91 -6.72
N LEU A 204 -13.45 13.90 -5.42
CA LEU A 204 -13.67 12.67 -4.65
C LEU A 204 -14.88 11.89 -5.16
N MET A 205 -15.97 12.59 -5.52
CA MET A 205 -17.17 11.97 -6.07
C MET A 205 -16.94 11.38 -7.47
N GLN A 206 -16.10 12.00 -8.29
CA GLN A 206 -15.81 11.55 -9.66
C GLN A 206 -14.83 10.37 -9.73
N HIS A 207 -13.79 10.36 -8.87
CA HIS A 207 -12.67 9.42 -8.98
C HIS A 207 -12.79 8.17 -8.10
N GLY A 208 -13.95 7.97 -7.49
CA GLY A 208 -14.38 6.68 -6.94
C GLY A 208 -14.01 6.47 -5.48
N THR A 209 -14.50 5.34 -4.96
CA THR A 209 -14.52 5.01 -3.53
C THR A 209 -13.46 3.98 -3.13
N ASP A 210 -12.44 3.75 -3.95
CA ASP A 210 -11.38 2.79 -3.64
C ASP A 210 -10.20 3.37 -2.84
N TYR A 211 -10.29 4.65 -2.48
CA TYR A 211 -9.20 5.42 -1.87
C TYR A 211 -9.57 5.94 -0.48
N ALA A 212 -8.60 5.92 0.42
CA ALA A 212 -8.68 6.64 1.69
C ALA A 212 -7.48 7.61 1.80
N ILE A 213 -7.75 8.80 2.32
CA ILE A 213 -6.78 9.89 2.46
C ILE A 213 -6.65 10.21 3.95
N GLU A 214 -5.43 10.37 4.42
CA GLU A 214 -5.14 10.80 5.79
C GLU A 214 -4.09 11.92 5.74
N PHE A 215 -4.44 13.05 6.35
CA PHE A 215 -3.60 14.21 6.55
C PHE A 215 -3.18 14.24 8.01
N LYS A 216 -1.90 14.43 8.30
CA LYS A 216 -1.42 14.68 9.67
C LYS A 216 -0.04 15.33 9.64
N GLY A 217 0.14 16.41 10.40
CA GLY A 217 1.39 17.14 10.50
C GLY A 217 1.88 17.56 9.12
N GLY A 218 3.09 17.16 8.72
CA GLY A 218 3.62 17.47 7.39
C GLY A 218 3.32 16.43 6.30
N LEU A 219 2.46 15.44 6.56
CA LEU A 219 2.32 14.25 5.74
C LEU A 219 0.92 14.04 5.16
N VAL A 220 0.90 13.53 3.93
CA VAL A 220 -0.29 13.01 3.27
C VAL A 220 -0.09 11.54 2.98
N VAL A 221 -1.09 10.73 3.34
CA VAL A 221 -1.15 9.31 3.04
C VAL A 221 -2.39 9.04 2.21
N VAL A 222 -2.19 8.49 1.03
CA VAL A 222 -3.27 8.00 0.17
C VAL A 222 -3.13 6.48 0.09
N SER A 223 -4.20 5.77 0.41
CA SER A 223 -4.23 4.31 0.37
C SER A 223 -5.30 3.80 -0.58
N SER A 224 -5.03 2.67 -1.23
CA SER A 224 -5.98 1.98 -2.12
C SER A 224 -6.12 0.51 -1.73
N SER A 225 -7.32 -0.04 -1.94
CA SER A 225 -7.62 -1.48 -1.84
C SER A 225 -6.88 -2.32 -2.88
N ALA A 226 -6.43 -1.71 -3.99
CA ALA A 226 -5.68 -2.40 -5.03
C ALA A 226 -4.27 -2.74 -4.55
N ALA A 227 -3.93 -4.03 -4.48
CA ALA A 227 -2.67 -4.52 -3.93
C ALA A 227 -1.70 -5.05 -4.99
N ASN A 228 -1.44 -4.26 -6.02
CA ASN A 228 -0.57 -4.66 -7.12
C ASN A 228 0.28 -3.47 -7.56
N TYR A 229 1.56 -3.69 -7.88
CA TYR A 229 2.42 -2.62 -8.43
C TYR A 229 1.85 -2.02 -9.72
N ARG A 230 0.99 -2.75 -10.45
CA ARG A 230 0.28 -2.23 -11.62
C ARG A 230 -0.72 -1.12 -11.30
N SER A 231 -1.22 -1.01 -10.05
CA SER A 231 -2.10 0.08 -9.64
C SER A 231 -1.34 1.33 -9.20
N PHE A 232 -0.01 1.31 -9.17
CA PHE A 232 0.80 2.44 -8.73
C PHE A 232 0.57 3.68 -9.59
N PRO A 233 0.54 3.61 -10.94
CA PRO A 233 0.22 4.76 -11.77
C PRO A 233 -1.17 5.34 -11.47
N THR A 234 -2.17 4.49 -11.26
CA THR A 234 -3.53 4.93 -10.92
C THR A 234 -3.57 5.65 -9.56
N LEU A 235 -2.92 5.10 -8.53
CA LEU A 235 -2.82 5.74 -7.21
C LEU A 235 -2.05 7.07 -7.26
N MET A 236 -0.96 7.13 -8.01
CA MET A 236 -0.18 8.35 -8.21
C MET A 236 -0.96 9.40 -9.00
N GLY A 237 -1.70 8.99 -10.03
CA GLY A 237 -2.59 9.87 -10.79
C GLY A 237 -3.72 10.42 -9.92
N TYR A 238 -4.31 9.58 -9.07
CA TYR A 238 -5.29 10.01 -8.07
C TYR A 238 -4.70 11.04 -7.09
N ALA A 239 -3.52 10.76 -6.52
CA ALA A 239 -2.88 11.71 -5.60
C ALA A 239 -2.47 13.03 -6.31
N THR A 240 -2.03 12.97 -7.56
CA THR A 240 -1.73 14.16 -8.36
C THR A 240 -3.00 15.00 -8.56
N GLY A 241 -4.11 14.37 -8.97
CA GLY A 241 -5.39 15.06 -9.14
C GLY A 241 -5.90 15.67 -7.84
N LEU A 242 -5.76 14.95 -6.71
CA LEU A 242 -6.07 15.46 -5.39
C LEU A 242 -5.26 16.74 -5.05
N THR A 243 -3.95 16.74 -5.32
CA THR A 243 -3.09 17.92 -5.08
C THR A 243 -3.43 19.11 -5.97
N ARG A 244 -4.13 18.92 -7.09
CA ARG A 244 -4.58 20.01 -7.98
C ARG A 244 -5.88 20.67 -7.54
N VAL A 245 -6.70 19.99 -6.74
CA VAL A 245 -8.04 20.49 -6.34
C VAL A 245 -8.06 21.04 -4.91
N ILE A 246 -7.07 20.67 -4.09
CA ILE A 246 -6.78 21.30 -2.80
C ILE A 246 -6.00 22.58 -3.08
N ALA A 247 -6.24 23.64 -2.29
CA ALA A 247 -5.54 24.91 -2.47
C ALA A 247 -4.02 24.75 -2.29
N ASP A 248 -3.23 25.41 -3.15
CA ASP A 248 -1.77 25.23 -3.22
C ASP A 248 -1.04 25.59 -1.91
N ASP A 249 -1.58 26.53 -1.13
CA ASP A 249 -1.05 26.91 0.18
C ASP A 249 -1.25 25.82 1.24
N LEU A 250 -2.23 24.93 1.04
CA LEU A 250 -2.53 23.82 1.95
C LEU A 250 -1.93 22.49 1.49
N LEU A 251 -1.72 22.34 0.18
CA LEU A 251 -1.08 21.18 -0.41
C LEU A 251 -0.48 21.55 -1.77
N PRO A 252 0.80 21.96 -1.84
CA PRO A 252 1.42 22.33 -3.09
C PRO A 252 1.38 21.16 -4.08
N LEU A 253 1.09 21.45 -5.35
CA LEU A 253 1.06 20.48 -6.44
C LEU A 253 2.21 19.48 -6.35
N PHE A 254 1.90 18.19 -6.24
CA PHE A 254 2.91 17.14 -6.23
C PHE A 254 2.75 16.27 -7.48
N GLU A 255 3.63 16.48 -8.46
CA GLU A 255 3.53 15.83 -9.75
C GLU A 255 4.30 14.51 -9.79
N PHE A 256 3.60 13.43 -9.45
CA PHE A 256 4.20 12.09 -9.39
C PHE A 256 4.53 11.53 -10.79
N LEU A 257 3.78 11.95 -11.82
CA LEU A 257 3.78 11.36 -13.16
C LEU A 257 4.40 12.24 -14.25
N GLU A 258 4.81 13.48 -13.98
CA GLU A 258 5.15 14.45 -15.04
C GLU A 258 6.28 14.01 -15.99
N HIS A 259 7.28 13.29 -15.47
CA HIS A 259 8.36 12.76 -16.30
C HIS A 259 7.96 11.55 -17.17
N GLU A 260 6.77 10.96 -16.97
CA GLU A 260 6.30 9.84 -17.79
C GLU A 260 5.93 10.31 -19.20
N HIS A 261 5.20 11.42 -19.33
CA HIS A 261 4.79 11.96 -20.63
C HIS A 261 5.97 12.41 -21.49
N ALA A 262 6.98 13.05 -20.89
CA ALA A 262 8.18 13.46 -21.62
C ALA A 262 8.99 12.26 -22.17
N THR A 263 9.02 11.15 -21.43
CA THR A 263 9.78 9.96 -21.85
C THR A 263 9.04 9.16 -22.91
N GLU A 264 7.71 9.08 -22.87
CA GLU A 264 6.89 8.44 -23.91
C GLU A 264 6.88 9.26 -25.19
N ALA A 265 6.70 10.59 -25.11
CA ALA A 265 6.78 11.46 -26.28
C ALA A 265 8.13 11.33 -27.02
N SER A 266 9.24 11.19 -26.29
CA SER A 266 10.57 11.00 -26.90
C SER A 266 10.74 9.65 -27.63
N LYS A 267 9.98 8.62 -27.26
CA LYS A 267 10.04 7.30 -27.92
C LYS A 267 9.23 7.29 -29.21
N ASP A 268 8.08 7.95 -29.22
CA ASP A 268 7.24 8.04 -30.41
C ASP A 268 7.94 8.86 -31.51
N THR A 269 8.61 9.97 -31.16
CA THR A 269 9.43 10.75 -32.11
C THR A 269 10.61 9.95 -32.70
N ARG A 270 11.10 8.93 -32.00
CA ARG A 270 12.21 8.08 -32.50
C ARG A 270 11.71 6.94 -33.39
N ALA A 271 10.46 6.50 -33.23
CA ALA A 271 9.84 5.47 -34.07
C ALA A 271 9.39 6.02 -35.43
N GLU A 272 9.06 7.31 -35.53
CA GLU A 272 8.68 7.95 -36.80
C GLU A 272 9.89 8.31 -37.70
N ASN A 273 11.11 8.24 -37.17
CA ASN A 273 12.35 8.61 -37.89
C ASN A 273 13.21 7.40 -38.30
N THR A 274 12.66 6.19 -38.25
CA THR A 274 13.29 4.92 -38.69
C THR A 274 12.37 4.15 -39.60
#